data_AF-A0A8J7MVD5-F1
#
_entry.id   AF-A0A8J7MVD5-F1
#
_cell.length_a   1.000
_cell.length_b   1.000
_cell.length_c   1.000
_cell.angle_alpha   90.00
_cell.angle_beta   90.00
_cell.angle_gamma   90.00
#
_symmetry.space_group_name_H-M   'P 1'
#
loop_
_entity.id
_entity.type
_entity.pdbx_description
1 polymer ?
#
loop_
_entity_poly.entity_id
_entity_poly.type
_entity_poly.pdbx_seq_one_letter_code
_entity_poly.pdbx_strand_id
1 'polypeptide(L)' 'MNYSNLFKIAMRAIAANKLRSFLTMLGIIIGVASVIAMMAIGQGSKKSIQANIAEMGSNMIMIRPGQDKG' A
#
# COMPACT_ATOMS: atom_id res chain seq x y z
N MET A 1 24.27 -18.28 -26.70
CA MET A 1 23.19 -17.28 -26.87
C MET A 1 23.65 -15.95 -26.26
N ASN A 2 23.85 -14.91 -27.06
CA ASN A 2 24.40 -13.64 -26.57
C ASN A 2 23.32 -12.73 -25.98
N TYR A 3 23.07 -12.85 -24.67
CA TYR A 3 22.12 -12.02 -23.92
C TYR A 3 22.35 -10.50 -24.07
N SER A 4 23.62 -10.09 -24.28
CA SER A 4 23.97 -8.69 -24.53
C SER A 4 23.31 -8.13 -25.81
N ASN A 5 23.21 -8.93 -26.88
CA ASN A 5 22.54 -8.51 -28.10
C ASN A 5 21.02 -8.38 -27.91
N LEU A 6 20.40 -9.30 -27.16
CA LEU A 6 18.96 -9.23 -26.85
C LEU A 6 18.63 -7.95 -26.06
N PHE A 7 19.44 -7.61 -25.06
CA PHE A 7 19.24 -6.38 -24.28
C PHE A 7 19.35 -5.12 -25.16
N LYS A 8 20.33 -5.08 -26.07
CA LYS A 8 20.52 -3.97 -27.01
C LYS A 8 19.34 -3.81 -27.96
N ILE A 9 18.76 -4.92 -28.44
CA ILE A 9 17.57 -4.93 -29.30
C ILE A 9 16.33 -4.46 -28.52
N ALA A 10 16.14 -4.92 -27.29
CA ALA A 10 15.01 -4.52 -26.45
C ALA A 10 15.01 -3.01 -26.17
N MET A 11 16.17 -2.44 -25.81
CA MET A 11 16.32 -0.99 -25.61
C MET A 11 15.98 -0.19 -26.87
N ARG A 12 16.38 -0.69 -28.05
CA ARG A 12 16.07 -0.06 -29.34
C ARG A 12 14.57 -0.12 -29.67
N ALA A 13 13.92 -1.24 -29.36
CA ALA A 13 12.47 -1.41 -29.58
C ALA A 13 11.63 -0.49 -28.70
N ILE A 14 12.02 -0.31 -27.42
CA ILE A 14 11.38 0.64 -26.51
C ILE A 14 11.57 2.08 -27.02
N ALA A 15 12.77 2.42 -27.49
CA ALA A 15 13.06 3.75 -28.04
C ALA A 15 12.31 4.05 -29.34
N ALA A 16 11.92 3.04 -30.12
CA ALA A 16 11.14 3.20 -31.35
C ALA A 16 9.66 3.55 -31.08
N ASN A 17 9.09 3.08 -29.97
CA ASN A 17 7.68 3.31 -29.60
C ASN A 17 7.53 4.11 -28.30
N LYS A 18 8.18 5.27 -28.23
CA LYS A 18 8.25 6.12 -27.02
C LYS A 18 6.89 6.34 -26.35
N LEU A 19 5.86 6.72 -27.11
CA LEU A 19 4.55 7.03 -26.54
C LEU A 19 3.88 5.79 -25.90
N ARG A 20 3.88 4.66 -26.63
CA ARG A 20 3.30 3.41 -26.13
C ARG A 20 4.04 2.92 -24.90
N SER A 21 5.38 2.85 -24.97
CA SER A 21 6.22 2.41 -23.85
C SER A 21 6.09 3.33 -22.64
N PHE A 22 5.96 4.64 -22.85
CA PHE A 22 5.73 5.60 -21.77
C PHE A 22 4.39 5.37 -21.08
N LEU A 23 3.30 5.23 -21.86
CA LEU A 23 1.95 5.01 -21.33
C LEU A 23 1.85 3.68 -20.54
N THR A 24 2.47 2.59 -21.01
CA THR A 24 2.50 1.33 -20.26
C THR A 24 3.31 1.42 -18.98
N MET A 25 4.47 2.08 -19.00
CA MET A 25 5.25 2.32 -17.77
C MET A 25 4.48 3.18 -16.78
N LEU A 26 3.82 4.25 -17.25
CA LEU A 26 3.03 5.14 -16.41
C LEU A 26 1.89 4.39 -15.70
N GLY A 27 1.18 3.52 -16.42
CA GLY A 27 0.12 2.69 -15.83
C GLY A 27 0.62 1.79 -14.71
N ILE A 28 1.77 1.14 -14.90
CA ILE A 28 2.39 0.28 -13.87
C ILE A 28 2.81 1.11 -12.66
N ILE A 29 3.43 2.28 -12.87
CA ILE A 29 3.88 3.17 -11.80
C ILE A 29 2.70 3.62 -10.93
N ILE A 30 1.63 4.13 -11.55
CA ILE A 30 0.44 4.60 -10.82
C ILE A 30 -0.27 3.43 -10.13
N GLY A 31 -0.41 2.30 -10.82
CA GLY A 31 -1.03 1.10 -10.27
C GLY A 31 -0.32 0.61 -9.01
N VAL A 32 0.99 0.38 -9.09
CA VAL A 32 1.78 -0.08 -7.94
C VAL A 32 1.83 0.96 -6.83
N ALA A 33 1.97 2.25 -7.16
CA ALA A 33 1.99 3.33 -6.17
C ALA A 33 0.68 3.41 -5.37
N SER A 34 -0.47 3.30 -6.03
CA SER A 34 -1.78 3.34 -5.35
C SER A 34 -1.97 2.19 -4.36
N VAL A 35 -1.52 0.98 -4.74
CA VAL A 35 -1.59 -0.21 -3.89
C VAL A 35 -0.68 -0.06 -2.67
N ILE A 36 0.56 0.42 -2.86
CA ILE A 36 1.50 0.68 -1.78
C ILE A 36 0.94 1.72 -0.80
N ALA A 37 0.41 2.83 -1.32
CA ALA A 37 -0.15 3.90 -0.49
C ALA A 37 -1.34 3.40 0.34
N MET A 38 -2.29 2.70 -0.28
CA MET A 38 -3.44 2.12 0.43
C MET A 38 -2.99 1.12 1.50
N MET A 39 -1.99 0.28 1.20
CA MET A 39 -1.46 -0.68 2.17
C MET A 39 -0.78 0.02 3.34
N ALA A 40 0.02 1.05 3.09
CA ALA A 40 0.67 1.85 4.12
C ALA A 40 -0.36 2.52 5.04
N ILE A 41 -1.41 3.11 4.47
CA ILE A 41 -2.52 3.71 5.22
C ILE A 41 -3.24 2.62 6.03
N GLY A 42 -3.61 1.50 5.40
CA GLY A 42 -4.37 0.43 6.06
C GLY A 42 -3.62 -0.18 7.24
N GLN A 43 -2.34 -0.49 7.07
CA GLN A 43 -1.50 -1.06 8.13
C GLN A 43 -1.18 -0.02 9.21
N GLY A 44 -0.91 1.24 8.82
CA GLY A 44 -0.69 2.34 9.75
C GLY A 44 -1.92 2.59 10.64
N SER A 45 -3.11 2.64 10.05
CA SER A 45 -4.37 2.79 10.77
C SER A 45 -4.64 1.61 11.70
N LYS A 46 -4.44 0.36 11.24
CA LYS A 46 -4.57 -0.83 12.10
C LYS A 46 -3.63 -0.77 13.30
N LYS A 47 -2.37 -0.40 13.06
CA LYS A 47 -1.36 -0.27 14.13
C LYS A 47 -1.73 0.84 15.12
N SER A 48 -2.20 1.99 14.62
CA SER A 48 -2.65 3.10 15.47
C SER A 48 -3.85 2.68 16.32
N ILE A 49 -4.88 2.06 15.71
CA ILE A 49 -6.05 1.56 16.44
C ILE A 49 -5.64 0.54 17.48
N GLN A 50 -4.74 -0.39 17.15
CA GLN A 50 -4.25 -1.38 18.09
C GLN A 50 -3.46 -0.74 19.24
N ALA A 51 -2.68 0.30 18.98
CA ALA A 51 -1.97 1.07 20.01
C ALA A 51 -2.95 1.79 20.94
N ASN A 52 -3.97 2.46 20.41
CA ASN A 52 -5.01 3.11 21.20
C ASN A 52 -5.78 2.09 22.05
N ILE A 53 -6.15 0.93 21.49
CA ILE A 53 -6.81 -0.15 22.23
C ILE A 53 -5.89 -0.74 23.31
N ALA A 54 -4.60 -0.88 23.02
CA ALA A 54 -3.62 -1.35 24.00
C ALA A 54 -3.40 -0.35 25.14
N GLU A 55 -3.44 0.96 24.86
CA GLU A 55 -3.40 2.03 25.88
C GLU A 55 -4.65 2.07 26.76
N MET A 56 -5.81 1.66 26.22
CA MET A 56 -7.01 1.42 27.04
C MET A 56 -6.84 0.24 28.02
N GLY A 57 -5.74 -0.51 27.92
CA GLY A 57 -5.35 -1.61 28.78
C GLY A 57 -6.00 -2.94 28.38
N SER A 58 -5.25 -4.05 28.51
CA SER A 58 -5.75 -5.42 28.32
C SER A 58 -6.84 -5.85 29.32
N ASN A 59 -7.25 -4.93 30.21
CA ASN A 59 -8.15 -5.17 31.32
C ASN A 59 -9.17 -4.02 31.48
N MET A 60 -9.89 -3.69 30.40
CA MET A 60 -10.98 -2.71 30.44
C MET A 60 -12.10 -3.17 31.38
N ILE A 61 -12.14 -2.64 32.60
CA ILE A 61 -13.31 -2.77 33.50
C ILE A 61 -14.32 -1.70 33.07
N MET A 62 -15.28 -2.10 32.23
CA MET A 62 -16.39 -1.25 31.81
C MET A 62 -17.42 -1.15 32.95
N ILE A 63 -17.26 -0.17 33.84
CA ILE A 63 -18.24 0.11 34.90
C ILE A 63 -19.43 0.84 34.26
N ARG A 64 -20.52 0.10 34.03
CA ARG A 64 -21.83 0.70 33.71
C ARG A 64 -22.49 1.08 35.05
N PRO A 65 -22.77 2.37 35.33
CA PRO A 65 -23.51 2.72 36.52
C PRO A 65 -24.90 2.06 36.47
N GLY A 66 -25.22 1.29 37.50
CA GLY A 66 -26.54 0.72 37.70
C GLY A 66 -27.55 1.86 37.80
N GLN A 67 -28.62 1.76 37.05
CA GLN A 67 -29.76 2.65 37.13
C GLN A 67 -30.33 2.51 38.55
N ASP A 68 -29.94 3.43 39.43
CA ASP A 68 -30.37 3.43 40.82
C ASP A 68 -31.87 3.73 40.81
N LYS A 69 -32.67 2.71 41.14
CA LYS A 69 -34.11 2.83 41.31
C LYS A 69 -34.34 3.49 42.67
N GLY A 70 -34.61 4.79 42.64
CA GLY A 70 -35.28 5.54 43.69
C GLY A 70 -36.50 6.21 43.11
#